data_AF-A0A955VFD4-F1
#
_entry.id   AF-A0A955VFD4-F1
#
_cell.length_a   1.000
_cell.length_b   1.000
_cell.length_c   1.000
_cell.angle_alpha   90.00
_cell.angle_beta   90.00
_cell.angle_gamma   90.00
#
_symmetry.space_group_name_H-M   'P 1'
#
loop_
_entity.id
_entity.type
_entity.pdbx_description
1 polymer ?
#
loop_
_entity_poly.entity_id
_entity_poly.type
_entity_poly.pdbx_seq_one_letter_code
_entity_poly.pdbx_strand_id
1 'polypeptide(L)'
;MGWKEFVERHKKRRAERQVERNEKRLMNKWQPSPERKRAIDVLYEIGSEAAVESLLKRFTYSTEGSIVDEDEKSMVYERLLALHEVTVEPLKRFIKREEAVYWPLKALVRAADEDTAVATLLEAIRAIPESYGTDLKRKEQLVSNLREFRRDDVFDALIECLADSAEEIRFLAVDGVLVFPEDRAMPHLVARLADPEETSRVKMQILEMLVENKWKIDKKEKSKIAGNIPQNYFIGDTGAVLRR
;
A
#
# COMPACT_ATOMS: atom_id res chain seq x y z
N MET A 1 47.13 9.60 -8.02
CA MET A 1 46.21 9.35 -6.89
C MET A 1 46.78 10.00 -5.64
N GLY A 2 46.07 10.97 -5.08
CA GLY A 2 46.53 11.74 -3.91
C GLY A 2 46.18 11.08 -2.57
N TRP A 3 46.95 11.36 -1.52
CA TRP A 3 46.72 10.85 -0.15
C TRP A 3 45.30 11.13 0.37
N LYS A 4 44.72 12.29 0.03
CA LYS A 4 43.33 12.65 0.38
C LYS A 4 42.30 11.72 -0.27
N GLU A 5 42.46 11.39 -1.55
CA GLU A 5 41.57 10.44 -2.26
C GLU A 5 41.67 9.03 -1.67
N PHE A 6 42.89 8.62 -1.28
CA PHE A 6 43.11 7.32 -0.62
C PHE A 6 42.37 7.23 0.73
N VAL A 7 42.49 8.26 1.57
CA VAL A 7 41.83 8.32 2.88
C VAL A 7 40.31 8.33 2.75
N GLU A 8 39.75 9.15 1.86
CA GLU A 8 38.30 9.22 1.65
C GLU A 8 37.74 7.90 1.09
N ARG A 9 38.44 7.26 0.16
CA ARG A 9 38.08 5.92 -0.33
C ARG A 9 38.06 4.89 0.81
N HIS A 10 39.04 4.94 1.72
CA HIS A 10 39.09 4.02 2.86
C HIS A 10 37.98 4.27 3.88
N LYS A 11 37.64 5.54 4.17
CA LYS A 11 36.49 5.89 5.02
C LYS A 11 35.18 5.38 4.41
N LYS A 12 34.95 5.62 3.13
CA LYS A 12 33.76 5.15 2.41
C LYS A 12 33.61 3.63 2.49
N ARG A 13 34.68 2.87 2.16
CA ARG A 13 34.66 1.39 2.27
C ARG A 13 34.41 0.89 3.68
N ARG A 14 34.85 1.62 4.71
CA ARG A 14 34.59 1.26 6.11
C ARG A 14 33.11 1.47 6.46
N ALA A 15 32.52 2.58 6.03
CA ALA A 15 31.10 2.86 6.24
C ALA A 15 30.22 1.81 5.53
N GLU A 16 30.51 1.48 4.28
CA GLU A 16 29.80 0.45 3.51
C GLU A 16 29.82 -0.91 4.22
N ARG A 17 30.99 -1.34 4.72
CA ARG A 17 31.10 -2.59 5.50
C ARG A 17 30.33 -2.56 6.82
N GLN A 18 30.21 -1.38 7.43
CA GLN A 18 29.46 -1.21 8.67
C GLN A 18 27.95 -1.29 8.41
N VAL A 19 27.48 -0.71 7.29
CA VAL A 19 26.10 -0.86 6.83
C VAL A 19 25.78 -2.34 6.58
N GLU A 20 26.58 -3.03 5.76
CA GLU A 20 26.36 -4.43 5.41
C GLU A 20 26.30 -5.35 6.66
N ARG A 21 27.20 -5.13 7.63
CA ARG A 21 27.24 -5.91 8.87
C ARG A 21 25.98 -5.70 9.71
N ASN A 22 25.53 -4.46 9.86
CA ASN A 22 24.37 -4.14 10.69
C ASN A 22 23.08 -4.51 9.99
N GLU A 23 23.00 -4.43 8.66
CA GLU A 23 21.89 -4.98 7.90
C GLU A 23 21.72 -6.48 8.15
N LYS A 24 22.80 -7.27 8.05
CA LYS A 24 22.74 -8.72 8.34
C LYS A 24 22.27 -9.00 9.76
N ARG A 25 22.67 -8.17 10.73
CA ARG A 25 22.23 -8.29 12.13
C ARG A 25 20.75 -7.93 12.28
N LEU A 26 20.31 -6.86 11.64
CA LEU A 26 18.91 -6.42 11.64
C LEU A 26 18.01 -7.50 11.02
N MET A 27 18.39 -8.05 9.87
CA MET A 27 17.63 -9.06 9.13
C MET A 27 17.63 -10.45 9.75
N ASN A 28 18.47 -10.70 10.75
CA ASN A 28 18.47 -11.98 11.44
C ASN A 28 17.33 -12.03 12.47
N LYS A 29 16.18 -12.60 12.08
CA LYS A 29 15.01 -12.77 12.96
C LYS A 29 15.27 -13.53 14.27
N TRP A 30 16.30 -14.37 14.30
CA TRP A 30 16.70 -15.14 15.48
C TRP A 30 17.65 -14.38 16.41
N GLN A 31 18.16 -13.23 15.96
CA GLN A 31 18.99 -12.36 16.80
C GLN A 31 18.12 -11.79 17.93
N PRO A 32 18.60 -11.70 19.19
CA PRO A 32 17.84 -11.05 20.25
C PRO A 32 17.45 -9.60 19.89
N SER A 33 16.25 -9.17 20.27
CA SER A 33 15.75 -7.81 19.98
C SER A 33 16.75 -6.68 20.35
N PRO A 34 17.42 -6.70 21.53
CA PRO A 34 18.40 -5.65 21.86
C PRO A 34 19.55 -5.52 20.85
N GLU A 35 19.96 -6.62 20.21
CA GLU A 35 21.01 -6.63 19.20
C GLU A 35 20.51 -6.09 17.85
N ARG A 36 19.26 -6.37 17.48
CA ARG A 36 18.63 -5.75 16.32
C ARG A 36 18.42 -4.26 16.51
N LYS A 37 17.96 -3.83 17.69
CA LYS A 37 17.84 -2.41 18.05
C LYS A 37 19.17 -1.67 18.02
N ARG A 38 20.25 -2.29 18.52
CA ARG A 38 21.62 -1.76 18.32
C ARG A 38 21.98 -1.59 16.85
N ALA A 39 21.61 -2.55 15.99
CA ALA A 39 21.84 -2.42 14.56
C ALA A 39 21.05 -1.24 13.95
N ILE A 40 19.80 -1.03 14.40
CA ILE A 40 18.97 0.12 14.01
C ILE A 40 19.67 1.43 14.39
N ASP A 41 20.11 1.58 15.65
CA ASP A 41 20.80 2.80 16.10
C ASP A 41 22.09 3.05 15.31
N VAL A 42 22.90 2.02 15.06
CA VAL A 42 24.13 2.17 14.27
C VAL A 42 23.85 2.56 12.81
N LEU A 43 22.83 1.98 12.18
CA LEU A 43 22.44 2.37 10.81
C LEU A 43 21.91 3.81 10.77
N TYR A 44 21.14 4.20 11.78
CA TYR A 44 20.69 5.59 11.96
C TYR A 44 21.87 6.56 12.11
N GLU A 45 22.85 6.25 12.97
CA GLU A 45 24.05 7.06 13.17
C GLU A 45 24.89 7.22 11.89
N ILE A 46 24.90 6.21 11.00
CA ILE A 46 25.57 6.31 9.70
C ILE A 46 24.84 7.30 8.79
N GLY A 47 23.50 7.31 8.81
CA GLY A 47 22.67 8.34 8.19
C GLY A 47 22.80 8.50 6.68
N SER A 48 23.37 7.51 5.98
CA SER A 48 23.48 7.50 4.50
C SER A 48 22.26 6.84 3.85
N GLU A 49 21.97 7.13 2.58
CA GLU A 49 20.90 6.45 1.84
C GLU A 49 21.00 4.92 1.91
N ALA A 50 22.20 4.35 1.80
CA ALA A 50 22.40 2.90 1.92
C ALA A 50 22.03 2.37 3.32
N ALA A 51 22.27 3.16 4.37
CA ALA A 51 21.88 2.78 5.72
C ALA A 51 20.35 2.88 5.92
N VAL A 52 19.71 3.89 5.31
CA VAL A 52 18.24 4.00 5.23
C VAL A 52 17.66 2.78 4.52
N GLU A 53 18.20 2.39 3.36
CA GLU A 53 17.75 1.20 2.64
C GLU A 53 17.87 -0.07 3.50
N SER A 54 18.94 -0.22 4.27
CA SER A 54 19.09 -1.32 5.23
C SER A 54 18.06 -1.26 6.37
N LEU A 55 17.74 -0.07 6.89
CA LEU A 55 16.70 0.11 7.92
C LEU A 55 15.32 -0.32 7.41
N LEU A 56 14.97 0.05 6.19
CA LEU A 56 13.67 -0.25 5.58
C LEU A 56 13.41 -1.77 5.46
N LYS A 57 14.46 -2.58 5.31
CA LYS A 57 14.33 -4.04 5.28
C LYS A 57 13.73 -4.62 6.56
N ARG A 58 13.71 -3.90 7.69
CA ARG A 58 13.00 -4.34 8.90
C ARG A 58 11.49 -4.48 8.69
N PHE A 59 10.91 -3.74 7.75
CA PHE A 59 9.48 -3.80 7.46
C PHE A 59 9.08 -5.05 6.65
N THR A 60 10.03 -5.78 6.04
CA THR A 60 9.72 -6.91 5.14
C THR A 60 9.44 -8.23 5.86
N TYR A 61 9.59 -8.27 7.19
CA TYR A 61 9.28 -9.47 7.97
C TYR A 61 8.68 -9.12 9.34
N SER A 62 8.08 -10.14 9.96
CA SER A 62 7.56 -10.06 11.32
C SER A 62 8.32 -10.99 12.26
N THR A 63 8.51 -10.58 13.50
CA THR A 63 9.05 -11.44 14.57
C THR A 63 7.94 -12.19 15.31
N GLU A 64 8.26 -13.28 16.00
CA GLU A 64 7.27 -14.13 16.70
C GLU A 64 6.50 -13.39 17.81
N GLY A 65 7.10 -12.35 18.43
CA GLY A 65 6.42 -11.50 19.40
C GLY A 65 5.85 -10.24 18.75
N SER A 66 4.53 -10.12 18.64
CA SER A 66 3.87 -8.96 18.00
C SER A 66 4.23 -7.62 18.64
N ILE A 67 4.32 -7.56 19.97
CA ILE A 67 4.72 -6.34 20.70
C ILE A 67 6.16 -5.95 20.34
N VAL A 68 7.08 -6.92 20.31
CA VAL A 68 8.49 -6.69 19.96
C VAL A 68 8.63 -6.29 18.49
N ASP A 69 7.81 -6.89 17.62
CA ASP A 69 7.81 -6.55 16.20
C ASP A 69 7.40 -5.10 15.96
N GLU A 70 6.30 -4.70 16.58
CA GLU A 70 5.73 -3.36 16.48
C GLU A 70 6.67 -2.30 17.05
N ASP A 71 7.29 -2.59 18.20
CA ASP A 71 8.24 -1.70 18.87
C ASP A 71 9.51 -1.49 18.02
N GLU A 72 10.04 -2.53 17.38
CA GLU A 72 11.17 -2.39 16.45
C GLU A 72 10.81 -1.63 15.17
N LYS A 73 9.63 -1.90 14.58
CA LYS A 73 9.14 -1.17 13.40
C LYS A 73 8.89 0.30 13.73
N SER A 74 8.34 0.59 14.90
CA SER A 74 8.16 1.95 15.42
C SER A 74 9.50 2.64 15.63
N MET A 75 10.50 1.95 16.18
CA MET A 75 11.85 2.50 16.33
C MET A 75 12.47 2.86 14.97
N VAL A 76 12.35 1.98 13.97
CA VAL A 76 12.83 2.29 12.60
C VAL A 76 12.10 3.51 12.05
N TYR A 77 10.77 3.57 12.17
CA TYR A 77 9.97 4.71 11.73
C TYR A 77 10.46 6.03 12.35
N GLU A 78 10.67 6.09 13.67
CA GLU A 78 11.18 7.30 14.32
C GLU A 78 12.58 7.69 13.85
N ARG A 79 13.48 6.70 13.61
CA ARG A 79 14.82 6.96 13.06
C ARG A 79 14.76 7.52 11.64
N LEU A 80 13.86 6.99 10.80
CA LEU A 80 13.66 7.48 9.44
C LEU A 80 13.23 8.95 9.42
N LEU A 81 12.31 9.35 10.30
CA LEU A 81 11.86 10.74 10.41
C LEU A 81 12.97 11.68 10.87
N ALA A 82 13.81 11.23 11.82
CA ALA A 82 14.93 12.02 12.33
C ALA A 82 16.08 12.21 11.30
N LEU A 83 16.10 11.44 10.21
CA LEU A 83 17.05 11.60 9.10
C LEU A 83 16.57 12.58 8.01
N HIS A 84 15.32 13.08 8.13
CA HIS A 84 14.75 14.12 7.26
C HIS A 84 14.89 13.79 5.76
N GLU A 85 15.45 14.71 4.97
CA GLU A 85 15.51 14.64 3.50
C GLU A 85 16.23 13.39 2.97
N VAL A 86 17.23 12.86 3.69
CA VAL A 86 18.01 11.67 3.27
C VAL A 86 17.13 10.42 3.16
N THR A 87 16.00 10.41 3.86
CA THR A 87 15.06 9.29 3.89
C THR A 87 14.12 9.22 2.68
N VAL A 88 13.85 10.35 2.03
CA VAL A 88 12.76 10.47 1.06
C VAL A 88 12.95 9.57 -0.16
N GLU A 89 14.10 9.67 -0.83
CA GLU A 89 14.33 8.90 -2.06
C GLU A 89 14.45 7.38 -1.80
N PRO A 90 15.15 6.91 -0.74
CA PRO A 90 15.10 5.50 -0.33
C PRO A 90 13.68 4.97 -0.09
N LEU A 91 12.79 5.74 0.56
CA LEU A 91 11.39 5.35 0.76
C LEU A 91 10.65 5.17 -0.57
N LYS A 92 10.81 6.13 -1.50
CA LYS A 92 10.19 6.05 -2.83
C LYS A 92 10.65 4.81 -3.58
N ARG A 93 11.96 4.51 -3.56
CA ARG A 93 12.53 3.30 -4.18
C ARG A 93 11.98 2.02 -3.55
N PHE A 94 11.83 2.00 -2.22
CA PHE A 94 11.31 0.85 -1.48
C PHE A 94 9.84 0.57 -1.82
N ILE A 95 8.97 1.57 -1.75
CA ILE A 95 7.53 1.44 -2.09
C ILE A 95 7.35 0.95 -3.55
N LYS A 96 8.22 1.40 -4.46
CA LYS A 96 8.22 0.98 -5.86
C LYS A 96 8.72 -0.45 -6.11
N ARG A 97 9.14 -1.21 -5.08
CA ARG A 97 9.73 -2.55 -5.27
C ARG A 97 9.19 -3.61 -4.32
N GLU A 98 8.88 -3.23 -3.09
CA GLU A 98 8.53 -4.17 -2.03
C GLU A 98 7.02 -4.30 -1.83
N GLU A 99 6.58 -5.42 -1.24
CA GLU A 99 5.18 -5.64 -0.85
C GLU A 99 4.83 -4.94 0.48
N ALA A 100 5.80 -4.80 1.39
CA ALA A 100 5.60 -4.27 2.73
C ALA A 100 5.53 -2.73 2.76
N VAL A 101 4.47 -2.15 2.18
CA VAL A 101 4.41 -0.72 1.88
C VAL A 101 3.84 0.17 3.00
N TYR A 102 3.09 -0.39 3.97
CA TYR A 102 2.39 0.39 5.01
C TYR A 102 3.30 1.34 5.81
N TRP A 103 4.34 0.82 6.46
CA TRP A 103 5.25 1.63 7.28
C TRP A 103 6.10 2.61 6.44
N PRO A 104 6.71 2.20 5.31
CA PRO A 104 7.39 3.14 4.41
C PRO A 104 6.48 4.26 3.91
N LEU A 105 5.23 3.96 3.54
CA LEU A 105 4.30 4.96 3.07
C LEU A 105 3.94 5.96 4.18
N LYS A 106 3.65 5.46 5.39
CA LYS A 106 3.42 6.30 6.58
C LYS A 106 4.62 7.22 6.85
N ALA A 107 5.84 6.70 6.72
CA ALA A 107 7.06 7.51 6.86
C ALA A 107 7.20 8.54 5.73
N LEU A 108 6.87 8.19 4.48
CA LEU A 108 6.99 9.08 3.32
C LEU A 108 6.04 10.28 3.42
N VAL A 109 4.80 10.05 3.84
CA VAL A 109 3.82 11.12 4.09
C VAL A 109 4.35 12.14 5.11
N ARG A 110 5.11 11.69 6.12
CA ARG A 110 5.65 12.56 7.18
C ARG A 110 7.00 13.20 6.83
N ALA A 111 7.83 12.50 6.07
CA ALA A 111 9.16 12.98 5.69
C ALA A 111 9.13 13.93 4.48
N ALA A 112 8.14 13.78 3.60
CA ALA A 112 7.87 14.68 2.48
C ALA A 112 6.47 15.29 2.66
N ASP A 113 5.47 14.74 1.97
CA ASP A 113 4.08 15.15 2.02
C ASP A 113 3.17 14.07 1.41
N GLU A 114 1.86 14.28 1.52
CA GLU A 114 0.84 13.40 0.94
C GLU A 114 0.93 13.33 -0.59
N ASP A 115 1.21 14.46 -1.27
CA ASP A 115 1.34 14.54 -2.72
C ASP A 115 2.44 13.61 -3.24
N THR A 116 3.61 13.65 -2.62
CA THR A 116 4.75 12.79 -2.94
C THR A 116 4.42 11.33 -2.68
N ALA A 117 3.74 11.02 -1.58
CA ALA A 117 3.36 9.66 -1.23
C ALA A 117 2.36 9.06 -2.24
N VAL A 118 1.30 9.80 -2.58
CA VAL A 118 0.28 9.38 -3.54
C VAL A 118 0.88 9.24 -4.94
N ALA A 119 1.66 10.23 -5.39
CA ALA A 119 2.35 10.13 -6.68
C ALA A 119 3.24 8.88 -6.76
N THR A 120 3.95 8.55 -5.68
CA THR A 120 4.78 7.35 -5.60
C THR A 120 3.96 6.06 -5.68
N LEU A 121 2.81 5.98 -5.02
CA LEU A 121 1.89 4.84 -5.12
C LEU A 121 1.34 4.68 -6.53
N LEU A 122 0.85 5.77 -7.13
CA LEU A 122 0.29 5.75 -8.49
C LEU A 122 1.33 5.32 -9.53
N GLU A 123 2.56 5.85 -9.43
CA GLU A 123 3.69 5.40 -10.25
C GLU A 123 4.00 3.92 -10.04
N ALA A 124 3.99 3.46 -8.79
CA ALA A 124 4.26 2.07 -8.44
C ALA A 124 3.20 1.10 -8.99
N ILE A 125 1.91 1.48 -8.95
CA ILE A 125 0.79 0.69 -9.47
C ILE A 125 0.85 0.62 -11.00
N ARG A 126 1.06 1.74 -11.68
CA ARG A 126 1.16 1.81 -13.16
C ARG A 126 2.36 1.04 -13.72
N ALA A 127 3.42 0.91 -12.94
CA ALA A 127 4.60 0.15 -13.34
C ALA A 127 4.43 -1.37 -13.25
N ILE A 128 3.35 -1.86 -12.62
CA ILE A 128 3.06 -3.29 -12.54
C ILE A 128 2.30 -3.69 -13.81
N PRO A 129 2.86 -4.59 -14.65
CA PRO A 129 2.15 -5.09 -15.83
C PRO A 129 0.93 -5.92 -15.41
N GLU A 130 0.09 -6.25 -16.38
CA GLU A 130 -0.93 -7.29 -16.19
C GLU A 130 -0.24 -8.59 -15.79
N SER A 131 -0.44 -9.02 -14.55
CA SER A 131 0.47 -9.96 -13.91
C SER A 131 -0.22 -10.89 -12.93
N TYR A 132 0.48 -11.98 -12.63
CA TYR A 132 0.08 -13.03 -11.70
C TYR A 132 1.20 -13.25 -10.67
N GLY A 133 0.87 -13.86 -9.53
CA GLY A 133 1.87 -14.22 -8.52
C GLY A 133 2.33 -13.03 -7.66
N THR A 134 3.65 -12.85 -7.52
CA THR A 134 4.25 -11.81 -6.64
C THR A 134 3.87 -10.40 -7.08
N ASP A 135 3.82 -10.13 -8.38
CA ASP A 135 3.44 -8.81 -8.89
C ASP A 135 1.98 -8.46 -8.54
N LEU A 136 1.08 -9.46 -8.56
CA LEU A 136 -0.30 -9.29 -8.12
C LEU A 136 -0.38 -8.97 -6.62
N LYS A 137 0.32 -9.72 -5.76
CA LYS A 137 0.36 -9.44 -4.31
C LYS A 137 0.88 -8.03 -4.03
N ARG A 138 1.91 -7.61 -4.74
CA ARG A 138 2.44 -6.25 -4.62
C ARG A 138 1.39 -5.21 -5.03
N LYS A 139 0.68 -5.44 -6.13
CA LYS A 139 -0.41 -4.55 -6.57
C LYS A 139 -1.54 -4.50 -5.54
N GLU A 140 -1.93 -5.63 -4.95
CA GLU A 140 -2.91 -5.69 -3.86
C GLU A 140 -2.49 -4.81 -2.67
N GLN A 141 -1.22 -4.91 -2.22
CA GLN A 141 -0.72 -4.09 -1.13
C GLN A 141 -0.72 -2.59 -1.45
N LEU A 142 -0.34 -2.21 -2.68
CA LEU A 142 -0.34 -0.82 -3.12
C LEU A 142 -1.76 -0.26 -3.21
N VAL A 143 -2.69 -0.99 -3.84
CA VAL A 143 -4.10 -0.58 -3.95
C VAL A 143 -4.73 -0.52 -2.56
N SER A 144 -4.47 -1.49 -1.68
CA SER A 144 -4.98 -1.48 -0.32
C SER A 144 -4.63 -0.19 0.43
N ASN A 145 -3.38 0.27 0.31
CA ASN A 145 -2.92 1.52 0.94
C ASN A 145 -3.37 2.78 0.20
N LEU A 146 -3.58 2.72 -1.12
CA LEU A 146 -4.07 3.85 -1.92
C LEU A 146 -5.45 4.34 -1.43
N ARG A 147 -6.27 3.43 -0.89
CA ARG A 147 -7.64 3.71 -0.42
C ARG A 147 -7.72 4.63 0.80
N GLU A 148 -6.61 4.83 1.50
CA GLU A 148 -6.55 5.72 2.66
C GLU A 148 -6.58 7.21 2.28
N PHE A 149 -6.39 7.53 0.99
CA PHE A 149 -6.30 8.90 0.50
C PHE A 149 -7.60 9.35 -0.20
N ARG A 150 -8.06 10.55 0.13
CA ARG A 150 -9.30 11.14 -0.42
C ARG A 150 -8.98 12.24 -1.43
N ARG A 151 -8.54 11.84 -2.62
CA ARG A 151 -8.12 12.75 -3.70
C ARG A 151 -8.73 12.34 -5.04
N ASP A 152 -8.77 13.29 -5.97
CA ASP A 152 -9.34 13.05 -7.30
C ASP A 152 -8.49 12.08 -8.14
N ASP A 153 -7.18 12.22 -8.12
CA ASP A 153 -6.25 11.32 -8.80
C ASP A 153 -6.27 9.88 -8.24
N VAL A 154 -6.51 9.76 -6.93
CA VAL A 154 -6.75 8.47 -6.26
C VAL A 154 -8.06 7.85 -6.70
N PHE A 155 -9.15 8.62 -6.74
CA PHE A 155 -10.44 8.14 -7.23
C PHE A 155 -10.31 7.62 -8.67
N ASP A 156 -9.69 8.40 -9.55
CA ASP A 156 -9.52 8.02 -10.96
C ASP A 156 -8.72 6.71 -11.09
N ALA A 157 -7.65 6.55 -10.31
CA ALA A 157 -6.89 5.30 -10.26
C ALA A 157 -7.69 4.11 -9.70
N LEU A 158 -8.55 4.34 -8.70
CA LEU A 158 -9.45 3.29 -8.18
C LEU A 158 -10.52 2.90 -9.21
N ILE A 159 -11.01 3.84 -10.03
CA ILE A 159 -11.90 3.53 -11.15
C ILE A 159 -11.20 2.66 -12.20
N GLU A 160 -9.93 2.92 -12.52
CA GLU A 160 -9.13 2.04 -13.37
C GLU A 160 -9.00 0.64 -12.74
N CYS A 161 -8.77 0.56 -11.42
CA CYS A 161 -8.67 -0.70 -10.68
C CYS A 161 -9.99 -1.49 -10.64
N LEU A 162 -11.15 -0.83 -10.72
CA LEU A 162 -12.44 -1.53 -10.85
C LEU A 162 -12.52 -2.36 -12.14
N ALA A 163 -11.71 -2.07 -13.16
CA ALA A 163 -11.65 -2.82 -14.41
C ALA A 163 -10.46 -3.79 -14.50
N ASP A 164 -9.73 -3.99 -13.40
CA ASP A 164 -8.56 -4.87 -13.37
C ASP A 164 -8.96 -6.33 -13.65
N SER A 165 -8.08 -7.11 -14.29
CA SER A 165 -8.34 -8.52 -14.59
C SER A 165 -8.35 -9.39 -13.32
N ALA A 166 -7.64 -8.99 -12.27
CA ALA A 166 -7.63 -9.68 -10.98
C ALA A 166 -8.83 -9.29 -10.10
N GLU A 167 -9.61 -10.28 -9.66
CA GLU A 167 -10.77 -10.08 -8.78
C GLU A 167 -10.40 -9.33 -7.48
N GLU A 168 -9.26 -9.66 -6.87
CA GLU A 168 -8.85 -9.06 -5.60
C GLU A 168 -8.58 -7.55 -5.73
N ILE A 169 -8.06 -7.10 -6.87
CA ILE A 169 -7.86 -5.67 -7.15
C ILE A 169 -9.21 -4.96 -7.30
N ARG A 170 -10.17 -5.56 -8.01
CA ARG A 170 -11.52 -5.02 -8.13
C ARG A 170 -12.22 -4.98 -6.77
N PHE A 171 -12.07 -6.02 -5.94
CA PHE A 171 -12.61 -6.08 -4.59
C PHE A 171 -12.08 -4.95 -3.70
N LEU A 172 -10.75 -4.72 -3.71
CA LEU A 172 -10.15 -3.61 -2.98
C LEU A 172 -10.65 -2.26 -3.53
N ALA A 173 -10.74 -2.11 -4.85
CA ALA A 173 -11.18 -0.88 -5.50
C ALA A 173 -12.64 -0.51 -5.15
N VAL A 174 -13.55 -1.48 -5.03
CA VAL A 174 -14.93 -1.24 -4.57
C VAL A 174 -14.92 -0.56 -3.20
N ASP A 175 -14.20 -1.12 -2.24
CA ASP A 175 -14.06 -0.56 -0.89
C ASP A 175 -13.44 0.85 -0.92
N GLY A 176 -12.43 1.05 -1.78
CA GLY A 176 -11.79 2.35 -1.97
C GLY A 176 -12.71 3.42 -2.54
N VAL A 177 -13.55 3.08 -3.51
CA VAL A 177 -14.46 4.03 -4.18
C VAL A 177 -15.58 4.48 -3.23
N LEU A 178 -15.95 3.67 -2.26
CA LEU A 178 -17.05 3.96 -1.33
C LEU A 178 -16.76 5.06 -0.32
N VAL A 179 -15.50 5.45 -0.12
CA VAL A 179 -15.15 6.60 0.73
C VAL A 179 -15.44 7.95 0.06
N PHE A 180 -15.77 7.93 -1.24
CA PHE A 180 -16.14 9.12 -2.03
C PHE A 180 -17.66 9.33 -2.07
N PRO A 181 -18.12 10.55 -2.40
CA PRO A 181 -19.56 10.84 -2.48
C PRO A 181 -20.35 9.88 -3.37
N GLU A 182 -21.59 9.55 -2.94
CA GLU A 182 -22.49 8.59 -3.61
C GLU A 182 -22.68 8.89 -5.11
N ASP A 183 -22.91 10.16 -5.44
CA ASP A 183 -23.14 10.61 -6.81
C ASP A 183 -21.95 10.37 -7.73
N ARG A 184 -20.73 10.39 -7.19
CA ARG A 184 -19.49 10.10 -7.92
C ARG A 184 -19.23 8.59 -8.02
N ALA A 185 -19.43 7.85 -6.93
CA ALA A 185 -19.12 6.42 -6.84
C ALA A 185 -20.16 5.54 -7.56
N MET A 186 -21.44 5.84 -7.38
CA MET A 186 -22.57 5.00 -7.82
C MET A 186 -22.54 4.61 -9.30
N PRO A 187 -22.25 5.51 -10.26
CA PRO A 187 -22.21 5.14 -11.67
C PRO A 187 -21.23 3.99 -11.98
N HIS A 188 -20.08 3.97 -11.31
CA HIS A 188 -19.05 2.95 -11.51
C HIS A 188 -19.42 1.63 -10.83
N LEU A 189 -20.01 1.69 -9.64
CA LEU A 189 -20.51 0.50 -8.94
C LEU A 189 -21.67 -0.16 -9.71
N VAL A 190 -22.59 0.62 -10.25
CA VAL A 190 -23.68 0.13 -11.11
C VAL A 190 -23.13 -0.48 -12.39
N ALA A 191 -22.16 0.16 -13.04
CA ALA A 191 -21.51 -0.41 -14.22
C ALA A 191 -20.87 -1.77 -13.91
N ARG A 192 -20.25 -1.92 -12.73
CA ARG A 192 -19.65 -3.18 -12.30
C ARG A 192 -20.69 -4.26 -11.99
N LEU A 193 -21.83 -3.90 -11.39
CA LEU A 193 -22.98 -4.82 -11.23
C LEU A 193 -23.61 -5.23 -12.57
N ALA A 194 -23.59 -4.36 -13.57
CA ALA A 194 -24.12 -4.62 -14.91
C ALA A 194 -23.24 -5.56 -15.74
N ASP A 195 -21.99 -5.76 -15.33
CA ASP A 195 -21.05 -6.67 -15.99
C ASP A 195 -21.45 -8.14 -15.76
N PRO A 196 -21.83 -8.90 -16.81
CA PRO A 196 -22.16 -10.31 -16.66
C PRO A 196 -20.96 -11.17 -16.27
N GLU A 197 -19.74 -10.77 -16.64
CA GLU A 197 -18.50 -11.52 -16.37
C GLU A 197 -17.95 -11.25 -14.96
N GLU A 198 -18.46 -10.23 -14.27
CA GLU A 198 -18.05 -9.96 -12.90
C GLU A 198 -18.53 -11.07 -11.95
N THR A 199 -17.66 -11.41 -10.99
CA THR A 199 -17.85 -12.51 -10.07
C THR A 199 -18.90 -12.18 -9.00
N SER A 200 -19.53 -13.23 -8.48
CA SER A 200 -20.51 -13.10 -7.41
C SER A 200 -19.92 -12.44 -6.17
N ARG A 201 -18.62 -12.64 -5.87
CA ARG A 201 -17.97 -12.07 -4.68
C ARG A 201 -17.92 -10.55 -4.74
N VAL A 202 -17.48 -9.97 -5.85
CA VAL A 202 -17.44 -8.51 -6.03
C VAL A 202 -18.85 -7.94 -6.07
N LYS A 203 -19.78 -8.59 -6.79
CA LYS A 203 -21.20 -8.17 -6.82
C LYS A 203 -21.83 -8.13 -5.42
N MET A 204 -21.61 -9.17 -4.62
CA MET A 204 -22.09 -9.22 -3.23
C MET A 204 -21.46 -8.12 -2.38
N GLN A 205 -20.15 -7.85 -2.52
CA GLN A 205 -19.49 -6.76 -1.80
C GLN A 205 -20.13 -5.41 -2.13
N ILE A 206 -20.34 -5.10 -3.41
CA ILE A 206 -20.99 -3.85 -3.82
C ILE A 206 -22.38 -3.76 -3.16
N LEU A 207 -23.21 -4.80 -3.31
CA LEU A 207 -24.57 -4.79 -2.79
C LEU A 207 -24.62 -4.67 -1.27
N GLU A 208 -23.73 -5.36 -0.56
CA GLU A 208 -23.60 -5.27 0.89
C GLU A 208 -23.28 -3.84 1.32
N MET A 209 -22.31 -3.21 0.64
CA MET A 209 -21.93 -1.83 0.95
C MET A 209 -23.04 -0.82 0.62
N LEU A 210 -23.82 -1.05 -0.45
CA LEU A 210 -25.00 -0.22 -0.73
C LEU A 210 -26.06 -0.36 0.38
N VAL A 211 -26.24 -1.55 0.94
CA VAL A 211 -27.14 -1.78 2.09
C VAL A 211 -26.64 -1.03 3.33
N GLU A 212 -25.36 -1.18 3.68
CA GLU A 212 -24.76 -0.56 4.87
C GLU A 212 -24.79 0.96 4.81
N ASN A 213 -24.46 1.54 3.64
CA ASN A 213 -24.47 2.98 3.42
C ASN A 213 -25.87 3.53 3.12
N LYS A 214 -26.89 2.66 2.97
CA LYS A 214 -28.27 3.01 2.59
C LYS A 214 -28.36 3.74 1.23
N TRP A 215 -27.40 3.49 0.35
CA TRP A 215 -27.36 4.05 -0.99
C TRP A 215 -28.42 3.37 -1.86
N LYS A 216 -28.98 4.13 -2.80
CA LYS A 216 -30.11 3.66 -3.63
C LYS A 216 -29.71 3.60 -5.09
N ILE A 217 -30.05 2.50 -5.73
CA ILE A 217 -29.89 2.36 -7.17
C ILE A 217 -31.06 3.08 -7.86
N ASP A 218 -30.75 3.99 -8.78
CA ASP A 218 -31.76 4.66 -9.59
C ASP A 218 -32.64 3.62 -10.30
N LYS A 219 -33.96 3.86 -10.30
CA LYS A 219 -34.93 2.98 -10.96
C LYS A 219 -34.60 2.72 -12.42
N LYS A 220 -33.99 3.69 -13.12
CA LYS A 220 -33.58 3.57 -14.54
C LYS A 220 -32.43 2.57 -14.75
N GLU A 221 -31.62 2.34 -13.73
CA GLU A 221 -30.47 1.44 -13.78
C GLU A 221 -30.85 -0.01 -13.41
N LYS A 222 -31.97 -0.22 -12.70
CA LYS A 222 -32.42 -1.55 -12.25
C LYS A 222 -32.52 -2.58 -13.37
N SER A 223 -33.07 -2.18 -14.52
CA SER A 223 -33.22 -3.10 -15.66
C SER A 223 -31.88 -3.58 -16.21
N LYS A 224 -30.82 -2.77 -16.10
CA LYS A 224 -29.48 -3.10 -16.58
C LYS A 224 -28.78 -4.15 -15.71
N ILE A 225 -29.11 -4.21 -14.43
CA ILE A 225 -28.44 -5.07 -13.45
C ILE A 225 -29.29 -6.26 -12.98
N ALA A 226 -30.59 -6.28 -13.28
CA ALA A 226 -31.53 -7.28 -12.75
C ALA A 226 -31.10 -8.73 -12.95
N GLY A 227 -30.51 -9.06 -14.11
CA GLY A 227 -30.02 -10.42 -14.41
C GLY A 227 -28.76 -10.82 -13.66
N ASN A 228 -28.05 -9.85 -13.07
CA ASN A 228 -26.75 -10.05 -12.43
C ASN A 228 -26.80 -10.01 -10.90
N ILE A 229 -27.96 -9.72 -10.30
CA ILE A 229 -28.09 -9.64 -8.85
C ILE A 229 -28.02 -11.05 -8.23
N PRO A 230 -27.05 -11.31 -7.31
CA PRO A 230 -26.98 -12.56 -6.57
C PRO A 230 -28.27 -12.85 -5.79
N GLN A 231 -28.61 -14.14 -5.63
CA GLN A 231 -29.90 -14.58 -5.10
C GLN A 231 -30.22 -14.09 -3.68
N ASN A 232 -29.21 -13.77 -2.87
CA ASN A 232 -29.34 -13.29 -1.51
C ASN A 232 -29.68 -11.79 -1.40
N TYR A 233 -29.77 -11.08 -2.52
CA TYR A 233 -30.19 -9.69 -2.56
C TYR A 233 -31.40 -9.47 -3.47
N PHE A 234 -32.05 -8.34 -3.30
CA PHE A 234 -33.01 -7.80 -4.26
C PHE A 234 -33.06 -6.27 -4.16
N ILE A 235 -33.59 -5.62 -5.19
CA ILE A 235 -33.75 -4.17 -5.24
C ILE A 235 -35.25 -3.85 -5.18
N GLY A 236 -35.68 -3.24 -4.07
CA GLY A 236 -37.09 -2.87 -3.88
C GLY A 236 -37.51 -1.73 -4.82
N ASP A 237 -38.81 -1.45 -4.92
CA ASP A 237 -39.39 -0.47 -5.86
C ASP A 237 -38.82 0.95 -5.70
N THR A 238 -38.39 1.31 -4.49
CA THR A 238 -37.78 2.59 -4.14
C THR A 238 -36.31 2.73 -4.55
N GLY A 239 -35.66 1.66 -5.05
CA GLY A 239 -34.24 1.63 -5.35
C GLY A 239 -33.36 1.14 -4.20
N ALA A 240 -33.95 0.88 -3.03
CA ALA A 240 -33.24 0.31 -1.88
C ALA A 240 -32.78 -1.12 -2.19
N VAL A 241 -31.49 -1.39 -1.94
CA VAL A 241 -30.93 -2.75 -1.93
C VAL A 241 -31.27 -3.39 -0.59
N LEU A 242 -31.71 -4.64 -0.61
CA LEU A 242 -32.13 -5.39 0.57
C LEU A 242 -31.56 -6.80 0.53
N ARG A 243 -31.18 -7.29 1.72
CA ARG A 243 -30.85 -8.71 1.93
C ARG A 243 -32.14 -9.52 1.93
N ARG A 244 -32.11 -10.72 1.37
CA ARG A 244 -33.21 -11.70 1.45
C ARG A 244 -33.19 -12.46 2.77
#